data_AF-A0A0D2NWI1-F1
#
_entry.id   AF-A0A0D2NWI1-F1
#
_cell.length_a   1.000
_cell.length_b   1.000
_cell.length_c   1.000
_cell.angle_alpha   90.00
_cell.angle_beta   90.00
_cell.angle_gamma   90.00
#
_symmetry.space_group_name_H-M   'P 1'
#
loop_
_entity.id
_entity.type
_entity.pdbx_description
1 polymer ?
#
loop_
_entity_poly.entity_id
_entity_poly.type
_entity_poly.pdbx_seq_one_letter_code
_entity_poly.pdbx_strand_id
1 'polypeptide(L)'
;MNKILPLVDREHADLDTLVYPVSTRARPLAMEEEEATDDDEEGSDIGEAAISVASNDSDHVALNPPTVGSSGSSKVPYVPYGIVFLREIRMGTGVVVPLFRDHRVPMVSDKTLQFIFGRGPEAIADMLFKNQYIITRNPFRTANKTRRTATRIPQELEPSKIFDAASRGVVLRPRPRDEGSDLESDSSDQNTFSEVDIDTRLTTLWHQFLADISAKAPNRRAATESSYCVLTPEQRDNVTDETYRNLRLREYFNDCQYKQATKEEWTAAFDKFWPAEPFVLKTSQNYGSMAYYKSWGDLVSQLTNMDAQVTQTLASIRTELRTRFRQLYWIPNIQADRVWYTKADPKHFKRMCEGDGGKAAAPRVLIRWDKQPII
;
A
#
# COMPACT_ATOMS: atom_id res chain seq x y z
N MET A 1 6.64 9.53 25.94
CA MET A 1 5.50 10.36 26.40
C MET A 1 4.47 10.39 25.29
N ASN A 2 3.35 9.70 25.47
CA ASN A 2 2.19 9.89 24.60
C ASN A 2 1.66 11.29 24.91
N LYS A 3 1.90 12.26 24.02
CA LYS A 3 1.45 13.63 24.20
C LYS A 3 -0.06 13.65 23.92
N ILE A 4 -0.86 13.56 24.97
CA ILE A 4 -2.31 13.70 24.90
C ILE A 4 -2.61 15.19 25.12
N LEU A 5 -3.48 15.76 24.28
CA LEU A 5 -3.93 17.15 24.45
C LEU A 5 -4.60 17.32 25.82
N PRO A 6 -4.53 18.52 26.44
CA PRO A 6 -5.29 18.82 27.64
C PRO A 6 -6.76 18.42 27.45
N LEU A 7 -7.36 17.86 28.49
CA LEU A 7 -8.76 17.47 28.50
C LEU A 7 -9.56 18.45 29.37
N VAL A 8 -10.73 18.88 28.89
CA VAL A 8 -11.69 19.69 29.64
C VAL A 8 -13.02 18.93 29.71
N ASP A 9 -13.75 19.09 30.81
CA ASP A 9 -15.10 18.53 30.90
C ASP A 9 -16.00 19.16 29.81
N ARG A 10 -16.84 18.34 29.17
CA ARG A 10 -17.67 18.77 28.03
C ARG A 10 -18.54 19.99 28.35
N GLU A 11 -19.03 20.07 29.57
CA GLU A 11 -19.86 21.17 30.07
C GLU A 11 -19.09 22.50 30.21
N HIS A 12 -17.77 22.43 30.40
CA HIS A 12 -16.87 23.57 30.54
C HIS A 12 -16.09 23.88 29.24
N ALA A 13 -16.30 23.09 28.19
CA ALA A 13 -15.58 23.23 26.94
C ALA A 13 -16.13 24.40 26.12
N ASP A 14 -15.30 25.40 25.85
CA ASP A 14 -15.59 26.43 24.87
C ASP A 14 -15.42 25.84 23.46
N LEU A 15 -16.44 26.00 22.61
CA LEU A 15 -16.46 25.50 21.24
C LEU A 15 -15.26 25.99 20.42
N ASP A 16 -14.80 27.21 20.67
CA ASP A 16 -13.67 27.82 19.94
C ASP A 16 -12.31 27.24 20.36
N THR A 17 -12.26 26.52 21.49
CA THR A 17 -11.05 25.85 21.98
C THR A 17 -10.99 24.37 21.62
N LEU A 18 -12.05 23.81 21.03
CA LEU A 18 -12.10 22.41 20.65
C LEU A 18 -11.28 22.15 19.38
N VAL A 19 -10.52 21.06 19.40
CA VAL A 19 -9.63 20.67 18.28
C VAL A 19 -10.45 20.12 17.10
N TYR A 20 -11.63 19.59 17.40
CA TYR A 20 -12.54 18.98 16.45
C TYR A 20 -13.98 19.39 16.81
N PRO A 21 -14.92 19.40 15.85
CA PRO A 21 -16.32 19.65 16.15
C PRO A 21 -16.90 18.50 16.99
N VAL A 22 -16.99 18.68 18.31
CA VAL A 22 -17.51 17.71 19.27
C VAL A 22 -18.69 18.32 20.02
N SER A 23 -19.74 17.53 20.26
CA SER A 23 -20.87 17.95 21.08
C SER A 23 -20.45 18.16 22.54
N THR A 24 -20.61 19.38 23.03
CA THR A 24 -20.42 19.77 24.43
C THR A 24 -21.61 19.42 25.32
N ARG A 25 -22.76 19.03 24.73
CA ARG A 25 -23.91 18.55 25.50
C ARG A 25 -23.55 17.22 26.17
N ALA A 26 -23.50 17.22 27.50
CA ALA A 26 -23.52 16.00 28.29
C ALA A 26 -24.81 15.25 27.95
N ARG A 27 -24.70 14.03 27.41
CA ARG A 27 -25.87 13.15 27.33
C ARG A 27 -26.23 12.81 28.77
N PRO A 28 -27.49 12.96 29.20
CA PRO A 28 -27.94 12.38 30.46
C PRO A 28 -27.55 10.91 30.44
N LEU A 29 -26.89 10.43 31.50
CA LEU A 29 -26.76 9.01 31.76
C LEU A 29 -28.19 8.49 31.88
N ALA A 30 -28.74 7.95 30.79
CA ALA A 30 -29.95 7.17 30.88
C ALA A 30 -29.61 6.04 31.86
N MET A 31 -30.31 6.02 32.99
CA MET A 31 -30.31 4.88 33.91
C MET A 31 -30.47 3.62 33.05
N GLU A 32 -29.44 2.77 33.06
CA GLU A 32 -29.59 1.40 32.60
C GLU A 32 -30.62 0.77 33.55
N GLU A 33 -31.87 0.69 33.09
CA GLU A 33 -32.88 -0.12 33.76
C GLU A 33 -32.42 -1.58 33.67
N GLU A 34 -32.11 -2.12 34.84
CA GLU A 34 -31.97 -3.56 35.07
C GLU A 34 -33.32 -4.23 34.74
N GLU A 35 -33.42 -4.86 33.56
CA GLU A 35 -34.38 -5.95 33.36
C GLU A 35 -33.65 -7.28 33.30
N ALA A 36 -33.74 -7.98 34.41
CA ALA A 36 -33.49 -9.40 34.55
C ALA A 36 -34.62 -10.19 33.88
N THR A 37 -34.27 -11.03 32.92
CA THR A 37 -35.00 -12.27 32.63
C THR A 37 -33.98 -13.32 32.18
N ASP A 38 -33.57 -14.14 33.15
CA ASP A 38 -33.05 -15.49 32.91
C ASP A 38 -34.28 -16.36 32.62
N ASP A 39 -34.32 -17.00 31.46
CA ASP A 39 -35.00 -18.28 31.26
C ASP A 39 -34.28 -19.06 30.14
N ASP A 40 -34.01 -20.31 30.49
CA ASP A 40 -33.29 -21.41 29.83
C ASP A 40 -33.44 -21.57 28.30
N GLU A 41 -32.37 -22.00 27.62
CA GLU A 41 -32.41 -23.26 26.85
C GLU A 41 -31.01 -23.75 26.40
N GLU A 42 -30.84 -25.06 26.56
CA GLU A 42 -29.65 -25.89 26.28
C GLU A 42 -29.26 -25.94 24.79
N GLY A 43 -27.97 -26.11 24.49
CA GLY A 43 -27.58 -26.62 23.17
C GLY A 43 -26.11 -26.52 22.76
N SER A 44 -25.37 -27.59 23.05
CA SER A 44 -24.20 -28.12 22.30
C SER A 44 -22.87 -27.36 22.25
N ASP A 45 -21.86 -27.99 22.88
CA ASP A 45 -20.56 -28.40 22.30
C ASP A 45 -19.86 -27.50 21.26
N ILE A 46 -18.70 -26.95 21.64
CA ILE A 46 -17.36 -27.32 21.14
C ILE A 46 -16.36 -26.35 21.77
N GLY A 47 -15.39 -26.89 22.50
CA GLY A 47 -14.32 -26.12 23.12
C GLY A 47 -13.34 -25.56 22.09
N GLU A 48 -13.27 -24.23 21.99
CA GLU A 48 -12.12 -23.52 21.46
C GLU A 48 -11.52 -22.64 22.56
N ALA A 49 -10.27 -22.94 22.90
CA ALA A 49 -9.45 -22.14 23.79
C ALA A 49 -9.21 -20.75 23.16
N ALA A 50 -9.88 -19.74 23.70
CA ALA A 50 -9.64 -18.35 23.37
C ALA A 50 -8.23 -17.93 23.86
N ILE A 51 -7.26 -17.96 22.96
CA ILE A 51 -5.97 -17.30 23.14
C ILE A 51 -6.22 -15.79 23.01
N SER A 52 -6.19 -15.09 24.14
CA SER A 52 -6.19 -13.63 24.21
C SER A 52 -4.86 -13.08 23.65
N VAL A 53 -4.83 -12.78 22.35
CA VAL A 53 -3.73 -12.02 21.76
C VAL A 53 -3.99 -10.53 21.97
N ALA A 54 -3.44 -9.99 23.06
CA ALA A 54 -3.27 -8.56 23.24
C ALA A 54 -2.34 -8.01 22.16
N SER A 55 -2.93 -7.48 21.09
CA SER A 55 -2.23 -6.80 20.01
C SER A 55 -2.10 -5.31 20.32
N ASN A 56 -0.99 -4.92 20.93
CA ASN A 56 -0.53 -3.53 20.98
C ASN A 56 -0.03 -3.11 19.59
N ASP A 57 -0.89 -2.47 18.80
CA ASP A 57 -0.50 -1.84 17.53
C ASP A 57 -1.02 -0.39 17.49
N SER A 58 -0.26 0.50 18.13
CA SER A 58 -0.44 1.96 18.04
C SER A 58 0.41 2.49 16.88
N ASP A 59 -0.19 2.69 15.71
CA ASP A 59 0.17 3.74 14.74
C ASP A 59 -0.74 3.68 13.49
N HIS A 60 -2.05 3.63 13.72
CA HIS A 60 -3.02 3.99 12.68
C HIS A 60 -3.16 5.51 12.63
N VAL A 61 -2.52 6.15 11.65
CA VAL A 61 -2.91 7.50 11.23
C VAL A 61 -4.26 7.34 10.52
N ALA A 62 -5.34 7.60 11.24
CA ALA A 62 -6.70 7.51 10.73
C ALA A 62 -6.88 8.47 9.53
N LEU A 63 -7.44 7.96 8.44
CA LEU A 63 -7.69 8.71 7.19
C LEU A 63 -8.86 9.69 7.29
N ASN A 64 -9.58 9.65 8.40
CA ASN A 64 -10.39 10.75 8.93
C ASN A 64 -9.79 11.05 10.31
N PRO A 65 -9.79 12.31 10.82
CA PRO A 65 -9.58 12.48 12.26
C PRO A 65 -10.52 11.48 12.93
N PRO A 66 -10.07 10.67 13.91
CA PRO A 66 -10.99 9.79 14.59
C PRO A 66 -12.14 10.68 15.00
N THR A 67 -13.32 10.50 14.39
CA THR A 67 -14.56 11.01 14.95
C THR A 67 -14.54 10.33 16.29
N VAL A 68 -14.09 11.07 17.32
CA VAL A 68 -13.87 10.53 18.65
C VAL A 68 -15.15 9.79 18.92
N GLY A 69 -15.03 8.45 18.99
CA GLY A 69 -16.20 7.61 19.00
C GLY A 69 -17.14 8.12 20.08
N SER A 70 -18.42 7.83 19.94
CA SER A 70 -19.44 8.10 20.97
C SER A 70 -19.16 7.36 22.30
N SER A 71 -17.90 7.05 22.64
CA SER A 71 -17.49 6.65 23.98
C SER A 71 -17.84 7.80 24.91
N GLY A 72 -18.65 7.51 25.92
CA GLY A 72 -19.19 8.45 26.90
C GLY A 72 -18.16 9.08 27.83
N SER A 73 -16.97 9.44 27.33
CA SER A 73 -16.02 10.24 28.09
C SER A 73 -16.63 11.63 28.34
N SER A 74 -16.74 11.98 29.62
CA SER A 74 -17.19 13.31 30.09
C SER A 74 -16.23 14.43 29.69
N LYS A 75 -15.02 14.08 29.21
CA LYS A 75 -13.98 15.02 28.84
C LYS A 75 -13.70 15.01 27.34
N VAL A 76 -13.30 16.16 26.82
CA VAL A 76 -12.93 16.37 25.42
C VAL A 76 -11.56 17.05 25.32
N PRO A 77 -10.74 16.70 24.32
CA PRO A 77 -9.47 17.39 24.09
C PRO A 77 -9.72 18.82 23.60
N TYR A 78 -9.01 19.77 24.19
CA TYR A 78 -9.11 21.19 23.85
C TYR A 78 -7.73 21.87 23.84
N VAL A 79 -7.69 23.06 23.26
CA VAL A 79 -6.49 23.89 23.10
C VAL A 79 -6.68 25.18 23.91
N PRO A 80 -6.44 25.16 25.24
CA PRO A 80 -6.73 26.30 26.13
C PRO A 80 -6.04 27.61 25.72
N TYR A 81 -4.92 27.48 25.02
CA TYR A 81 -4.07 28.61 24.65
C TYR A 81 -4.08 28.88 23.14
N GLY A 82 -5.02 28.29 22.40
CA GLY A 82 -5.12 28.41 20.95
C GLY A 82 -4.01 27.71 20.16
N ILE A 83 -4.08 27.82 18.83
CA ILE A 83 -3.12 27.20 17.91
C ILE A 83 -2.23 28.29 17.33
N VAL A 84 -0.91 28.10 17.45
CA VAL A 84 0.06 28.96 16.78
C VAL A 84 0.48 28.31 15.46
N PHE A 85 0.12 28.93 14.36
CA PHE A 85 0.61 28.52 13.05
C PHE A 85 2.01 29.11 12.82
N LEU A 86 2.99 28.23 12.58
CA LEU A 86 4.37 28.65 12.27
C LEU A 86 4.56 29.05 10.81
N ARG A 87 3.46 29.22 10.07
CA ARG A 87 3.41 29.64 8.67
C ARG A 87 2.42 30.77 8.51
N GLU A 88 2.77 31.71 7.63
CA GLU A 88 1.86 32.79 7.24
C GLU A 88 0.62 32.20 6.53
N ILE A 89 -0.56 32.53 7.05
CA ILE A 89 -1.85 32.19 6.45
C ILE A 89 -2.33 33.43 5.70
N ARG A 90 -2.55 33.30 4.38
CA ARG A 90 -3.14 34.38 3.59
C ARG A 90 -4.66 34.29 3.68
N MET A 91 -5.28 35.39 4.07
CA MET A 91 -6.73 35.61 4.08
C MET A 91 -7.02 36.98 3.47
N GLY A 92 -8.13 37.13 2.73
CA GLY A 92 -8.53 38.41 2.15
C GLY A 92 -9.19 38.29 0.77
N THR A 93 -9.44 39.43 0.14
CA THR A 93 -10.09 39.53 -1.19
C THR A 93 -9.29 38.78 -2.26
N GLY A 94 -9.97 37.86 -2.96
CA GLY A 94 -9.36 37.00 -3.98
C GLY A 94 -8.81 35.66 -3.47
N VAL A 95 -8.86 35.40 -2.16
CA VAL A 95 -8.46 34.12 -1.56
C VAL A 95 -9.70 33.50 -0.89
N VAL A 96 -10.35 32.57 -1.60
CA VAL A 96 -11.65 31.98 -1.21
C VAL A 96 -11.53 31.09 0.04
N VAL A 97 -10.35 30.52 0.28
CA VAL A 97 -10.06 29.65 1.44
C VAL A 97 -8.70 30.03 2.04
N PRO A 98 -8.50 29.99 3.37
CA PRO A 98 -7.19 30.27 3.96
C PRO A 98 -6.11 29.35 3.38
N LEU A 99 -5.06 29.93 2.79
CA LEU A 99 -3.96 29.18 2.19
C LEU A 99 -2.64 29.50 2.91
N PHE A 100 -1.83 28.47 3.13
CA PHE A 100 -0.43 28.68 3.52
C PHE A 100 0.37 29.20 2.33
N ARG A 101 1.23 30.19 2.56
CA ARG A 101 2.17 30.67 1.55
C ARG A 101 3.15 29.55 1.16
N ASP A 102 3.51 29.51 -0.13
CA ASP A 102 4.34 28.47 -0.76
C ASP A 102 5.66 28.16 0.01
N HIS A 103 6.12 26.92 -0.11
CA HIS A 103 7.13 26.19 0.66
C HIS A 103 8.56 26.77 0.58
N ARG A 104 8.73 27.82 -0.23
CA ARG A 104 10.00 28.51 -0.45
C ARG A 104 10.21 29.69 0.50
N VAL A 105 9.16 30.12 1.20
CA VAL A 105 9.25 31.20 2.20
C VAL A 105 9.50 30.59 3.58
N PRO A 106 10.53 31.06 4.32
CA PRO A 106 10.92 30.46 5.59
C PRO A 106 9.80 30.54 6.63
N MET A 107 9.81 29.59 7.58
CA MET A 107 8.98 29.60 8.79
C MET A 107 9.10 30.93 9.54
N VAL A 108 8.20 31.15 10.51
CA VAL A 108 8.35 32.18 11.55
C VAL A 108 9.83 32.39 11.92
N SER A 109 10.29 33.64 11.87
CA SER A 109 11.73 33.95 11.96
C SER A 109 12.38 33.35 13.22
N ASP A 110 13.67 33.03 13.14
CA ASP A 110 14.43 32.47 14.27
C ASP A 110 14.31 33.33 15.53
N LYS A 111 14.28 34.67 15.38
CA LYS A 111 14.06 35.61 16.49
C LYS A 111 12.69 35.43 17.14
N THR A 112 11.66 35.21 16.32
CA THR A 112 10.31 34.97 16.82
C THR A 112 10.20 33.60 17.49
N LEU A 113 10.83 32.56 16.95
CA LEU A 113 10.92 31.26 17.61
C LEU A 113 11.67 31.35 18.94
N GLN A 114 12.78 32.10 18.98
CA GLN A 114 13.53 32.35 20.20
C GLN A 114 12.72 33.15 21.22
N PHE A 115 11.92 34.12 20.78
CA PHE A 115 11.03 34.87 21.67
C PHE A 115 9.93 33.98 22.28
N ILE A 116 9.27 33.16 21.45
CA ILE A 116 8.14 32.30 21.89
C ILE A 116 8.62 31.15 22.78
N PHE A 117 9.70 30.48 22.38
CA PHE A 117 10.15 29.23 23.03
C PHE A 117 11.40 29.41 23.90
N GLY A 118 11.95 30.63 23.99
CA GLY A 118 13.21 30.92 24.69
C GLY A 118 14.44 30.30 24.04
N ARG A 119 14.31 29.70 22.85
CA ARG A 119 15.34 28.87 22.20
C ARG A 119 15.28 29.01 20.69
N GLY A 120 16.44 28.93 20.03
CA GLY A 120 16.51 28.93 18.57
C GLY A 120 15.87 27.68 17.92
N PRO A 121 15.61 27.71 16.61
CA PRO A 121 14.95 26.64 15.87
C PRO A 121 15.66 25.28 16.01
N GLU A 122 16.99 25.25 15.97
CA GLU A 122 17.77 24.01 16.14
C GLU A 122 17.57 23.40 17.53
N ALA A 123 17.57 24.21 18.59
CA ALA A 123 17.37 23.72 19.95
C ALA A 123 15.92 23.25 20.20
N ILE A 124 14.94 23.84 19.51
CA ILE A 124 13.55 23.38 19.52
C ILE A 124 13.43 22.06 18.75
N ALA A 125 14.03 21.97 17.57
CA ALA A 125 14.06 20.75 16.77
C ALA A 125 14.72 19.63 17.57
N ASP A 126 15.88 19.89 18.16
CA ASP A 126 16.52 19.00 19.11
C ASP A 126 15.59 18.63 20.26
N MET A 127 14.91 19.56 20.92
CA MET A 127 14.04 19.20 22.05
C MET A 127 12.83 18.33 21.63
N LEU A 128 12.24 18.64 20.48
CA LEU A 128 11.05 17.95 19.97
C LEU A 128 11.40 16.61 19.32
N PHE A 129 12.60 16.50 18.73
CA PHE A 129 13.03 15.38 17.90
C PHE A 129 14.27 14.62 18.44
N LYS A 130 14.94 15.05 19.53
CA LYS A 130 16.12 14.35 20.13
C LYS A 130 15.84 12.92 20.57
N ASN A 131 14.59 12.62 20.91
CA ASN A 131 14.19 11.25 21.26
C ASN A 131 13.79 10.42 20.04
N GLN A 132 13.69 11.04 18.87
CA GLN A 132 13.73 10.33 17.61
C GLN A 132 15.20 10.22 17.22
N TYR A 133 15.93 9.29 17.84
CA TYR A 133 17.13 8.78 17.19
C TYR A 133 16.68 8.38 15.78
N ILE A 134 17.09 9.16 14.78
CA ILE A 134 16.87 8.80 13.38
C ILE A 134 17.75 7.57 13.21
N ILE A 135 17.16 6.39 13.43
CA ILE A 135 17.84 5.13 13.18
C ILE A 135 18.21 5.20 11.71
N THR A 136 19.50 5.35 11.43
CA THR A 136 20.03 5.41 10.06
C THR A 136 19.56 4.14 9.37
N ARG A 137 18.60 4.30 8.46
CA ARG A 137 18.01 3.17 7.75
C ARG A 137 19.08 2.58 6.85
N ASN A 138 19.06 1.27 6.70
CA ASN A 138 19.92 0.61 5.72
C ASN A 138 19.61 1.19 4.32
N PRO A 139 20.62 1.63 3.54
CA PRO A 139 20.40 2.26 2.23
C PRO A 139 19.74 1.31 1.23
N PHE A 140 19.89 -0.01 1.40
CA PHE A 140 19.25 -1.03 0.56
C PHE A 140 17.82 -1.37 1.00
N ARG A 141 17.28 -0.66 2.00
CA ARG A 141 15.90 -0.83 2.47
C ARG A 141 14.97 0.08 1.68
N THR A 142 14.11 -0.51 0.85
CA THR A 142 13.03 0.22 0.17
C THR A 142 11.90 0.57 1.13
N ALA A 143 11.30 1.74 1.00
CA ALA A 143 10.14 2.12 1.82
C ALA A 143 8.90 1.31 1.41
N ASN A 144 8.54 0.26 2.16
CA ASN A 144 7.39 -0.59 1.81
C ASN A 144 6.04 0.14 1.85
N LYS A 145 5.98 1.28 2.56
CA LYS A 145 4.78 2.13 2.69
C LYS A 145 4.68 3.23 1.62
N THR A 146 5.42 3.16 0.50
CA THR A 146 5.18 4.06 -0.63
C THR A 146 3.74 3.89 -1.12
N ARG A 147 3.01 5.01 -1.16
CA ARG A 147 1.59 5.05 -1.53
C ARG A 147 1.33 4.45 -2.91
N ARG A 148 2.29 4.60 -3.84
CA ARG A 148 2.24 4.03 -5.20
C ARG A 148 3.65 3.66 -5.67
N THR A 149 3.77 2.60 -6.47
CA THR A 149 4.97 2.36 -7.28
C THR A 149 5.03 3.37 -8.41
N ALA A 150 6.24 3.78 -8.80
CA ALA A 150 6.42 4.64 -9.96
C ALA A 150 6.09 3.86 -11.23
N THR A 151 5.52 4.54 -12.22
CA THR A 151 5.39 3.98 -13.57
C THR A 151 6.79 3.77 -14.13
N ARG A 152 7.08 2.55 -14.56
CA ARG A 152 8.34 2.18 -15.19
C ARG A 152 8.46 2.92 -16.51
N ILE A 153 9.64 3.48 -16.74
CA ILE A 153 10.01 4.07 -18.02
C ILE A 153 10.65 2.94 -18.85
N PRO A 154 10.11 2.62 -20.04
CA PRO A 154 10.73 1.62 -20.91
C PRO A 154 12.17 1.99 -21.25
N GLN A 155 13.07 1.01 -21.26
CA GLN A 155 14.44 1.24 -21.73
C GLN A 155 14.49 1.25 -23.26
N GLU A 156 15.40 2.02 -23.85
CA GLU A 156 15.54 2.15 -25.31
C GLU A 156 15.78 0.81 -26.04
N LEU A 157 16.41 -0.15 -25.37
CA LEU A 157 16.75 -1.47 -25.93
C LEU A 157 15.65 -2.53 -25.73
N GLU A 158 14.58 -2.23 -25.00
CA GLU A 158 13.51 -3.19 -24.75
C GLU A 158 12.65 -3.40 -26.01
N PRO A 159 12.23 -4.65 -26.30
CA PRO A 159 11.31 -4.90 -27.40
C PRO A 159 9.99 -4.15 -27.17
N SER A 160 9.58 -3.36 -28.16
CA SER A 160 8.35 -2.56 -28.06
C SER A 160 7.08 -3.41 -27.96
N LYS A 161 7.11 -4.64 -28.50
CA LYS A 161 6.00 -5.59 -28.50
C LYS A 161 6.50 -7.00 -28.22
N ILE A 162 6.03 -7.59 -27.11
CA ILE A 162 6.27 -9.00 -26.76
C ILE A 162 5.00 -9.86 -26.83
N PHE A 163 3.86 -9.22 -27.13
CA PHE A 163 2.55 -9.85 -27.32
C PHE A 163 2.08 -9.64 -28.76
N ASP A 164 1.11 -10.45 -29.18
CA ASP A 164 0.54 -10.44 -30.53
C ASP A 164 -0.98 -10.70 -30.46
N ALA A 165 -1.63 -9.96 -29.57
CA ALA A 165 -3.08 -9.99 -29.40
C ALA A 165 -3.78 -9.28 -30.56
N ALA A 166 -3.16 -8.24 -31.14
CA ALA A 166 -3.72 -7.50 -32.26
C ALA A 166 -3.94 -8.40 -33.49
N SER A 167 -3.00 -9.31 -33.81
CA SER A 167 -3.14 -10.23 -34.96
C SER A 167 -4.34 -11.18 -34.82
N ARG A 168 -4.82 -11.39 -33.59
CA ARG A 168 -6.01 -12.20 -33.26
C ARG A 168 -7.31 -11.40 -33.29
N GLY A 169 -7.26 -10.16 -33.77
CA GLY A 169 -8.42 -9.28 -33.90
C GLY A 169 -8.79 -8.52 -32.61
N VAL A 170 -7.90 -8.48 -31.61
CA VAL A 170 -8.13 -7.68 -30.41
C VAL A 170 -7.86 -6.21 -30.72
N VAL A 171 -8.90 -5.38 -30.66
CA VAL A 171 -8.80 -3.94 -30.89
C VAL A 171 -9.26 -3.20 -29.64
N LEU A 172 -8.40 -2.33 -29.10
CA LEU A 172 -8.77 -1.41 -28.04
C LEU A 172 -9.55 -0.24 -28.64
N ARG A 173 -10.77 0.01 -28.14
CA ARG A 173 -11.45 1.28 -28.42
C ARG A 173 -10.70 2.41 -27.70
N PRO A 174 -10.71 3.65 -28.25
CA PRO A 174 -10.27 4.82 -27.52
C PRO A 174 -10.98 4.89 -26.15
N ARG A 175 -10.27 5.33 -25.11
CA ARG A 175 -10.91 5.58 -23.81
C ARG A 175 -11.97 6.67 -24.00
N PRO A 176 -13.16 6.54 -23.39
CA PRO A 176 -14.10 7.64 -23.32
C PRO A 176 -13.35 8.84 -22.70
N ARG A 177 -13.16 9.90 -23.48
CA ARG A 177 -12.65 11.16 -22.96
C ARG A 177 -13.85 11.91 -22.42
N ASP A 178 -13.77 12.30 -21.15
CA ASP A 178 -14.68 13.31 -20.62
C ASP A 178 -14.27 14.63 -21.26
N GLU A 179 -14.99 15.04 -22.31
CA GLU A 179 -14.80 16.34 -22.97
C GLU A 179 -15.42 17.49 -22.16
N GLY A 180 -15.67 17.30 -20.85
CA GLY A 180 -16.18 18.32 -19.95
C GLY A 180 -15.47 19.66 -20.13
N SER A 181 -16.24 20.70 -20.44
CA SER A 181 -15.76 22.01 -20.92
C SER A 181 -14.99 22.83 -19.88
N ASP A 182 -14.88 22.31 -18.66
CA ASP A 182 -14.52 23.08 -17.47
C ASP A 182 -13.14 22.67 -16.91
N LEU A 183 -12.48 21.69 -17.53
CA LEU A 183 -11.11 21.32 -17.19
C LEU A 183 -10.16 22.10 -18.09
N GLU A 184 -9.56 23.16 -17.54
CA GLU A 184 -8.36 23.75 -18.13
C GLU A 184 -7.34 22.61 -18.30
N SER A 185 -7.06 22.27 -19.55
CA SER A 185 -6.16 21.20 -19.95
C SER A 185 -4.77 21.45 -19.36
N ASP A 186 -4.50 20.88 -18.19
CA ASP A 186 -3.15 20.74 -17.65
C ASP A 186 -2.42 19.76 -18.57
N SER A 187 -1.89 20.33 -19.64
CA SER A 187 -1.38 19.70 -20.86
C SER A 187 -0.17 18.77 -20.68
N SER A 188 0.32 18.56 -19.45
CA SER A 188 1.53 17.76 -19.21
C SER A 188 1.28 16.28 -18.94
N ASP A 189 0.09 15.86 -18.47
CA ASP A 189 -0.04 14.54 -17.83
C ASP A 189 -1.04 13.57 -18.51
N GLN A 190 -1.84 14.01 -19.49
CA GLN A 190 -2.99 13.19 -19.97
C GLN A 190 -2.86 12.49 -21.32
N ASN A 191 -1.82 12.71 -22.15
CA ASN A 191 -1.97 12.44 -23.59
C ASN A 191 -1.12 11.34 -24.26
N THR A 192 -0.42 10.47 -23.55
CA THR A 192 0.44 9.45 -24.23
C THR A 192 -0.17 8.05 -24.34
N PHE A 193 -1.23 7.73 -23.59
CA PHE A 193 -1.77 6.35 -23.57
C PHE A 193 -3.00 6.12 -24.46
N SER A 194 -3.53 7.15 -25.12
CA SER A 194 -4.83 7.07 -25.80
C SER A 194 -4.77 6.39 -27.18
N GLU A 195 -3.60 6.32 -27.80
CA GLU A 195 -3.40 5.75 -29.15
C GLU A 195 -2.47 4.52 -29.16
N VAL A 196 -2.14 3.99 -27.98
CA VAL A 196 -1.21 2.87 -27.88
C VAL A 196 -1.94 1.56 -28.20
N ASP A 197 -1.41 0.83 -29.18
CA ASP A 197 -1.89 -0.50 -29.57
C ASP A 197 -1.92 -1.48 -28.37
N ILE A 198 -2.81 -2.47 -28.42
CA ILE A 198 -2.99 -3.48 -27.36
C ILE A 198 -1.68 -4.21 -27.02
N ASP A 199 -0.87 -4.56 -28.01
CA ASP A 199 0.35 -5.33 -27.79
C ASP A 199 1.39 -4.51 -27.04
N THR A 200 1.52 -3.24 -27.41
CA THR A 200 2.40 -2.27 -26.75
C THR A 200 1.92 -2.03 -25.31
N ARG A 201 0.61 -1.94 -25.09
CA ARG A 201 0.03 -1.77 -23.74
C ARG A 201 0.23 -3.01 -22.88
N LEU A 202 0.04 -4.22 -23.42
CA LEU A 202 0.29 -5.47 -22.70
C LEU A 202 1.78 -5.63 -22.38
N THR A 203 2.66 -5.22 -23.29
CA THR A 203 4.12 -5.22 -23.09
C THR A 203 4.50 -4.31 -21.92
N THR A 204 3.97 -3.08 -21.91
CA THR A 204 4.18 -2.13 -20.81
C THR A 204 3.64 -2.67 -19.48
N LEU A 205 2.43 -3.25 -19.49
CA LEU A 205 1.83 -3.88 -18.31
C LEU A 205 2.68 -5.03 -17.77
N TRP A 206 3.24 -5.85 -18.66
CA TRP A 206 4.09 -6.98 -18.29
C TRP A 206 5.39 -6.52 -17.62
N HIS A 207 6.07 -5.52 -18.17
CA HIS A 207 7.28 -4.98 -17.55
C HIS A 207 6.97 -4.29 -16.21
N GLN A 208 5.87 -3.53 -16.14
CA GLN A 208 5.41 -2.94 -14.87
C GLN A 208 5.08 -4.02 -13.84
N PHE A 209 4.47 -5.14 -14.25
CA PHE A 209 4.15 -6.26 -13.38
C PHE A 209 5.39 -6.82 -12.68
N LEU A 210 6.47 -7.06 -13.42
CA LEU A 210 7.73 -7.56 -12.86
C LEU A 210 8.37 -6.53 -11.93
N ALA A 211 8.43 -5.27 -12.37
CA ALA A 211 9.00 -4.17 -11.57
C ALA A 211 8.23 -3.96 -10.26
N ASP A 212 6.90 -3.94 -10.29
CA ASP A 212 6.06 -3.74 -9.12
C ASP A 212 6.20 -4.88 -8.10
N ILE A 213 6.27 -6.13 -8.56
CA ILE A 213 6.51 -7.27 -7.68
C ILE A 213 7.85 -7.09 -6.96
N SER A 214 8.88 -6.70 -7.69
CA SER A 214 10.24 -6.51 -7.17
C SER A 214 10.33 -5.33 -6.20
N ALA A 215 9.71 -4.20 -6.55
CA ALA A 215 9.63 -3.02 -5.71
C ALA A 215 8.91 -3.28 -4.37
N LYS A 216 7.94 -4.20 -4.35
CA LYS A 216 7.18 -4.59 -3.15
C LYS A 216 7.78 -5.77 -2.37
N ALA A 217 8.99 -6.22 -2.71
CA ALA A 217 9.68 -7.25 -1.94
C ALA A 217 9.76 -6.86 -0.44
N PRO A 218 9.54 -7.81 0.48
CA PRO A 218 9.46 -7.51 1.90
C PRO A 218 10.82 -7.08 2.48
N ASN A 219 10.76 -6.30 3.56
CA ASN A 219 11.93 -5.98 4.37
C ASN A 219 11.94 -6.80 5.65
N ARG A 220 13.12 -6.92 6.25
CA ARG A 220 13.25 -7.47 7.59
C ARG A 220 12.67 -6.50 8.64
N ARG A 221 12.37 -7.06 9.82
CA ARG A 221 11.65 -6.35 10.88
C ARG A 221 12.45 -5.14 11.39
N ALA A 222 13.73 -5.32 11.68
CA ALA A 222 14.58 -4.24 12.19
C ALA A 222 14.91 -3.23 11.08
N ALA A 223 14.87 -1.93 11.39
CA ALA A 223 15.13 -0.84 10.44
C ALA A 223 16.57 -0.81 9.90
N THR A 224 17.50 -1.34 10.69
CA THR A 224 18.95 -1.44 10.41
C THR A 224 19.29 -2.60 9.49
N GLU A 225 18.41 -3.60 9.38
CA GLU A 225 18.61 -4.75 8.52
C GLU A 225 18.24 -4.42 7.07
N SER A 226 18.97 -5.07 6.15
CA SER A 226 18.70 -4.97 4.71
C SER A 226 17.37 -5.62 4.33
N SER A 227 16.91 -5.31 3.12
CA SER A 227 15.75 -5.96 2.52
C SER A 227 16.00 -7.47 2.34
N TYR A 228 14.93 -8.26 2.26
CA TYR A 228 15.08 -9.66 1.83
C TYR A 228 15.53 -9.76 0.38
N CYS A 229 15.29 -8.74 -0.43
CA CYS A 229 15.74 -8.67 -1.81
C CYS A 229 17.13 -7.99 -1.88
N VAL A 230 18.06 -8.65 -2.57
CA VAL A 230 19.46 -8.22 -2.77
C VAL A 230 19.54 -7.04 -3.73
N LEU A 231 18.59 -6.96 -4.68
CA LEU A 231 18.58 -5.93 -5.71
C LEU A 231 18.42 -4.53 -5.11
N THR A 232 19.21 -3.59 -5.64
CA THR A 232 19.06 -2.16 -5.35
C THR A 232 17.74 -1.62 -5.90
N PRO A 233 17.25 -0.44 -5.46
CA PRO A 233 16.05 0.17 -6.04
C PRO A 233 16.11 0.29 -7.57
N GLU A 234 17.24 0.77 -8.10
CA GLU A 234 17.46 0.89 -9.54
C GLU A 234 17.43 -0.47 -10.26
N GLN A 235 18.00 -1.52 -9.66
CA GLN A 235 17.93 -2.86 -10.24
C GLN A 235 16.51 -3.43 -10.21
N ARG A 236 15.71 -3.11 -9.18
CA ARG A 236 14.30 -3.54 -9.08
C ARG A 236 13.43 -2.88 -10.14
N ASP A 237 13.71 -1.63 -10.46
CA ASP A 237 12.98 -0.91 -11.50
C ASP A 237 13.28 -1.47 -12.90
N ASN A 238 14.44 -2.12 -13.06
CA ASN A 238 14.95 -2.65 -14.33
C ASN A 238 14.90 -4.18 -14.46
N VAL A 239 14.15 -4.88 -13.60
CA VAL A 239 14.00 -6.34 -13.71
C VAL A 239 13.35 -6.76 -15.03
N THR A 240 13.69 -7.95 -15.51
CA THR A 240 13.19 -8.53 -16.77
C THR A 240 12.70 -9.97 -16.58
N ASP A 241 12.20 -10.60 -17.64
CA ASP A 241 11.89 -12.04 -17.65
C ASP A 241 13.08 -12.88 -17.14
N GLU A 242 14.31 -12.52 -17.53
CA GLU A 242 15.54 -13.23 -17.16
C GLU A 242 15.75 -13.26 -15.64
N THR A 243 15.43 -12.15 -14.96
CA THR A 243 15.49 -12.09 -13.49
C THR A 243 14.61 -13.17 -12.84
N TYR A 244 13.41 -13.39 -13.39
CA TYR A 244 12.45 -14.37 -12.90
C TYR A 244 12.65 -15.79 -13.49
N ARG A 245 13.54 -15.93 -14.48
CA ARG A 245 14.04 -17.22 -14.99
C ARG A 245 15.33 -17.66 -14.29
N ASN A 246 15.92 -16.82 -13.46
CA ASN A 246 17.11 -17.19 -12.72
C ASN A 246 16.74 -18.05 -11.49
N LEU A 247 17.21 -19.30 -11.47
CA LEU A 247 16.98 -20.23 -10.36
C LEU A 247 18.01 -20.11 -9.24
N ARG A 248 19.06 -19.30 -9.42
CA ARG A 248 20.01 -18.96 -8.36
C ARG A 248 19.37 -17.93 -7.43
N LEU A 249 18.51 -18.41 -6.54
CA LEU A 249 17.67 -17.54 -5.71
C LEU A 249 18.49 -16.57 -4.86
N ARG A 250 19.74 -16.91 -4.49
CA ARG A 250 20.66 -16.03 -3.77
C ARG A 250 21.02 -14.74 -4.52
N GLU A 251 20.93 -14.73 -5.84
CA GLU A 251 21.18 -13.52 -6.64
C GLU A 251 20.02 -12.51 -6.50
N TYR A 252 18.84 -12.98 -6.09
CA TYR A 252 17.66 -12.14 -5.86
C TYR A 252 17.36 -11.94 -4.36
N PHE A 253 17.55 -12.96 -3.54
CA PHE A 253 17.16 -12.98 -2.13
C PHE A 253 18.35 -13.19 -1.20
N ASN A 254 18.41 -12.41 -0.12
CA ASN A 254 19.29 -12.68 1.03
C ASN A 254 18.78 -13.90 1.82
N ASP A 255 17.46 -14.05 1.90
CA ASP A 255 16.79 -15.18 2.53
C ASP A 255 15.37 -15.32 1.99
N CYS A 256 14.91 -16.55 1.78
CA CYS A 256 13.55 -16.85 1.35
C CYS A 256 13.12 -18.26 1.77
N GLN A 257 11.81 -18.46 1.77
CA GLN A 257 11.17 -19.76 1.87
C GLN A 257 10.73 -20.17 0.47
N TYR A 258 11.07 -21.36 0.00
CA TYR A 258 10.71 -21.79 -1.35
C TYR A 258 10.07 -23.18 -1.34
N LYS A 259 9.18 -23.43 -2.30
CA LYS A 259 8.67 -24.77 -2.60
C LYS A 259 8.50 -24.95 -4.09
N GLN A 260 8.58 -26.19 -4.55
CA GLN A 260 8.15 -26.53 -5.89
C GLN A 260 6.63 -26.54 -5.92
N ALA A 261 6.05 -25.69 -6.77
CA ALA A 261 4.61 -25.58 -6.93
C ALA A 261 4.05 -26.74 -7.74
N THR A 262 2.79 -27.10 -7.51
CA THR A 262 2.04 -27.92 -8.46
C THR A 262 1.58 -27.09 -9.67
N LYS A 263 1.10 -27.75 -10.72
CA LYS A 263 0.53 -27.04 -11.89
C LYS A 263 -0.70 -26.22 -11.50
N GLU A 264 -1.49 -26.73 -10.58
CA GLU A 264 -2.71 -26.11 -10.04
C GLU A 264 -2.34 -24.88 -9.22
N GLU A 265 -1.34 -24.98 -8.34
CA GLU A 265 -0.85 -23.85 -7.54
C GLU A 265 -0.30 -22.72 -8.43
N TRP A 266 0.46 -23.06 -9.48
CA TRP A 266 0.99 -22.08 -10.42
C TRP A 266 -0.13 -21.40 -11.23
N THR A 267 -1.15 -22.17 -11.62
CA THR A 267 -2.33 -21.64 -12.32
C THR A 267 -3.13 -20.71 -11.42
N ALA A 268 -3.36 -21.11 -10.16
CA ALA A 268 -4.02 -20.28 -9.16
C ALA A 268 -3.23 -19.00 -8.86
N ALA A 269 -1.89 -19.06 -8.85
CA ALA A 269 -1.06 -17.87 -8.71
C ALA A 269 -1.22 -16.92 -9.90
N PHE A 270 -1.25 -17.45 -11.13
CA PHE A 270 -1.54 -16.65 -12.32
C PHE A 270 -2.89 -15.95 -12.22
N ASP A 271 -3.95 -16.68 -11.84
CA ASP A 271 -5.31 -16.12 -11.74
C ASP A 271 -5.44 -15.06 -10.64
N LYS A 272 -4.59 -15.10 -9.62
CA LYS A 272 -4.50 -14.03 -8.60
C LYS A 272 -3.74 -12.79 -9.10
N PHE A 273 -2.65 -12.98 -9.85
CA PHE A 273 -1.88 -11.85 -10.39
C PHE A 273 -2.65 -11.13 -11.48
N TRP A 274 -3.26 -11.90 -12.37
CA TRP A 274 -4.07 -11.45 -13.48
C TRP A 274 -5.46 -12.01 -13.20
N PRO A 275 -6.34 -11.33 -12.46
CA PRO A 275 -7.73 -11.76 -12.28
C PRO A 275 -8.57 -11.40 -13.51
N ALA A 276 -9.61 -12.20 -13.79
CA ALA A 276 -10.59 -11.87 -14.83
C ALA A 276 -11.46 -10.69 -14.39
N GLU A 277 -11.74 -10.60 -13.10
CA GLU A 277 -12.42 -9.49 -12.45
C GLU A 277 -11.48 -8.92 -11.37
N PRO A 278 -10.74 -7.84 -11.67
CA PRO A 278 -9.85 -7.25 -10.69
C PRO A 278 -10.65 -6.68 -9.52
N PHE A 279 -10.44 -7.28 -8.34
CA PHE A 279 -10.97 -6.78 -7.08
C PHE A 279 -9.81 -6.52 -6.12
N VAL A 280 -9.79 -5.32 -5.54
CA VAL A 280 -8.87 -4.99 -4.45
C VAL A 280 -9.67 -5.03 -3.16
N LEU A 281 -9.43 -6.04 -2.32
CA LEU A 281 -9.97 -6.00 -0.96
C LEU A 281 -9.44 -4.74 -0.28
N LYS A 282 -10.30 -3.99 0.42
CA LYS A 282 -9.92 -2.76 1.14
C LYS A 282 -8.75 -2.97 2.11
N THR A 283 -8.60 -4.19 2.61
CA THR A 283 -7.56 -4.61 3.57
C THR A 283 -6.33 -5.24 2.91
N SER A 284 -6.30 -5.37 1.57
CA SER A 284 -5.19 -6.02 0.88
C SER A 284 -3.92 -5.16 0.92
N GLN A 285 -2.82 -5.79 1.29
CA GLN A 285 -1.49 -5.22 1.28
C GLN A 285 -0.92 -5.23 -0.14
N ASN A 286 -0.24 -4.15 -0.50
CA ASN A 286 0.48 -3.93 -1.76
C ASN A 286 -0.37 -3.71 -3.02
N TYR A 287 -1.44 -4.47 -3.27
CA TYR A 287 -2.22 -4.42 -4.51
C TYR A 287 -2.67 -3.00 -4.90
N GLY A 288 -3.33 -2.28 -3.97
CA GLY A 288 -3.79 -0.90 -4.21
C GLY A 288 -2.67 0.12 -4.43
N SER A 289 -1.41 -0.24 -4.19
CA SER A 289 -0.24 0.60 -4.43
C SER A 289 0.55 0.22 -5.69
N MET A 290 0.27 -0.92 -6.33
CA MET A 290 0.95 -1.34 -7.55
C MET A 290 0.31 -0.67 -8.77
N ALA A 291 1.11 0.05 -9.54
CA ALA A 291 0.70 0.69 -10.80
C ALA A 291 0.16 -0.34 -11.79
N TYR A 292 0.86 -1.48 -11.94
CA TYR A 292 0.44 -2.59 -12.81
C TYR A 292 -1.00 -3.02 -12.52
N TYR A 293 -1.34 -3.26 -11.25
CA TYR A 293 -2.64 -3.84 -10.88
C TYR A 293 -3.79 -2.87 -11.19
N LYS A 294 -3.55 -1.56 -11.04
CA LYS A 294 -4.50 -0.52 -11.44
C LYS A 294 -4.66 -0.46 -12.94
N SER A 295 -3.56 -0.42 -13.68
CA SER A 295 -3.59 -0.37 -15.14
C SER A 295 -4.18 -1.62 -15.77
N TRP A 296 -4.03 -2.79 -15.12
CA TRP A 296 -4.75 -4.02 -15.45
C TRP A 296 -6.25 -3.89 -15.17
N GLY A 297 -6.63 -3.36 -14.00
CA GLY A 297 -8.01 -3.01 -13.67
C GLY A 297 -8.67 -2.14 -14.73
N ASP A 298 -8.02 -1.04 -15.11
CA ASP A 298 -8.49 -0.12 -16.15
C ASP A 298 -8.62 -0.81 -17.50
N LEU A 299 -7.69 -1.70 -17.86
CA LEU A 299 -7.76 -2.47 -19.10
C LEU A 299 -8.95 -3.43 -19.09
N VAL A 300 -9.15 -4.16 -17.99
CA VAL A 300 -10.30 -5.06 -17.85
C VAL A 300 -11.61 -4.30 -17.89
N SER A 301 -11.75 -3.19 -17.15
CA SER A 301 -12.96 -2.37 -17.17
C SER A 301 -13.26 -1.80 -18.56
N GLN A 302 -12.22 -1.34 -19.27
CA GLN A 302 -12.36 -0.86 -20.64
C GLN A 302 -12.83 -1.97 -21.58
N LEU A 303 -12.32 -3.18 -21.43
CA LEU A 303 -12.80 -4.33 -22.20
C LEU A 303 -14.25 -4.66 -21.79
N THR A 304 -14.57 -4.84 -20.52
CA THR A 304 -15.91 -5.28 -20.02
C THR A 304 -17.05 -4.37 -20.45
N ASN A 305 -16.80 -3.07 -20.56
CA ASN A 305 -17.82 -2.11 -21.00
C ASN A 305 -18.15 -2.19 -22.51
N MET A 306 -17.53 -3.10 -23.29
CA MET A 306 -17.59 -3.03 -24.76
C MET A 306 -18.62 -3.94 -25.46
N ASP A 307 -19.01 -5.13 -24.96
CA ASP A 307 -20.19 -5.97 -25.35
C ASP A 307 -20.10 -7.42 -24.80
N ALA A 308 -21.06 -8.31 -25.14
CA ALA A 308 -21.04 -9.75 -24.81
C ALA A 308 -19.82 -10.55 -25.36
N GLN A 309 -19.15 -10.09 -26.42
CA GLN A 309 -17.92 -10.74 -26.95
C GLN A 309 -16.68 -10.52 -26.06
N VAL A 310 -16.77 -9.67 -25.03
CA VAL A 310 -15.63 -9.27 -24.22
C VAL A 310 -15.01 -10.43 -23.45
N THR A 311 -15.84 -11.36 -22.96
CA THR A 311 -15.35 -12.53 -22.23
C THR A 311 -14.34 -13.31 -23.07
N GLN A 312 -14.56 -13.38 -24.39
CA GLN A 312 -13.65 -14.04 -25.31
C GLN A 312 -12.37 -13.23 -25.53
N THR A 313 -12.47 -11.92 -25.74
CA THR A 313 -11.30 -11.03 -25.91
C THR A 313 -10.39 -11.06 -24.69
N LEU A 314 -10.96 -10.92 -23.49
CA LEU A 314 -10.22 -10.99 -22.24
C LEU A 314 -9.60 -12.38 -22.04
N ALA A 315 -10.32 -13.47 -22.35
CA ALA A 315 -9.78 -14.82 -22.29
C ALA A 315 -8.59 -15.01 -23.24
N SER A 316 -8.64 -14.45 -24.45
CA SER A 316 -7.51 -14.48 -25.40
C SER A 316 -6.30 -13.73 -24.87
N ILE A 317 -6.47 -12.50 -24.36
CA ILE A 317 -5.38 -11.71 -23.73
C ILE A 317 -4.77 -12.49 -22.56
N ARG A 318 -5.61 -13.01 -21.66
CA ARG A 318 -5.17 -13.82 -20.52
C ARG A 318 -4.42 -15.07 -20.95
N THR A 319 -4.80 -15.69 -22.05
CA THR A 319 -4.12 -16.87 -22.59
C THR A 319 -2.70 -16.55 -23.03
N GLU A 320 -2.47 -15.39 -23.64
CA GLU A 320 -1.13 -14.93 -24.01
C GLU A 320 -0.29 -14.59 -22.79
N LEU A 321 -0.86 -13.82 -21.86
CA LEU A 321 -0.23 -13.53 -20.57
C LEU A 321 0.14 -14.81 -19.83
N ARG A 322 -0.75 -15.81 -19.82
CA ARG A 322 -0.50 -17.11 -19.20
C ARG A 322 0.62 -17.87 -19.91
N THR A 323 0.69 -17.79 -21.23
CA THR A 323 1.77 -18.40 -22.02
C THR A 323 3.12 -17.78 -21.66
N ARG A 324 3.19 -16.45 -21.55
CA ARG A 324 4.41 -15.75 -21.11
C ARG A 324 4.74 -16.02 -19.64
N PHE A 325 3.75 -15.99 -18.75
CA PHE A 325 3.90 -16.28 -17.33
C PHE A 325 4.40 -17.67 -17.03
N ARG A 326 4.02 -18.65 -17.86
CA ARG A 326 4.59 -20.01 -17.79
C ARG A 326 6.08 -20.02 -18.08
N GLN A 327 6.67 -19.01 -18.73
CA GLN A 327 8.10 -18.95 -18.99
C GLN A 327 8.93 -18.54 -17.76
N LEU A 328 8.32 -17.91 -16.75
CA LEU A 328 8.98 -17.59 -15.49
C LEU A 328 9.30 -18.87 -14.71
N TYR A 329 10.43 -18.92 -14.01
CA TYR A 329 10.84 -20.12 -13.26
C TYR A 329 10.49 -20.03 -11.77
N TRP A 330 10.32 -18.83 -11.25
CA TRP A 330 9.84 -18.60 -9.89
C TRP A 330 8.94 -17.37 -9.82
N ILE A 331 8.05 -17.34 -8.83
CA ILE A 331 7.14 -16.22 -8.52
C ILE A 331 6.91 -16.13 -7.00
N PRO A 332 6.44 -14.98 -6.48
CA PRO A 332 5.96 -14.91 -5.10
C PRO A 332 4.79 -15.87 -4.85
N ASN A 333 4.72 -16.46 -3.66
CA ASN A 333 3.54 -17.22 -3.22
C ASN A 333 2.41 -16.26 -2.80
N ILE A 334 1.71 -15.75 -3.79
CA ILE A 334 0.66 -14.75 -3.68
C ILE A 334 -0.60 -15.26 -2.95
N GLN A 335 -1.12 -14.44 -2.04
CA GLN A 335 -2.37 -14.68 -1.31
C GLN A 335 -3.39 -13.59 -1.62
N ALA A 336 -4.66 -13.81 -1.30
CA ALA A 336 -5.71 -12.83 -1.59
C ALA A 336 -5.48 -11.46 -0.91
N ASP A 337 -4.83 -11.45 0.26
CA ASP A 337 -4.59 -10.25 1.05
C ASP A 337 -3.20 -9.64 0.82
N ARG A 338 -2.25 -10.34 0.19
CA ARG A 338 -0.88 -9.82 -0.03
C ARG A 338 -0.12 -10.54 -1.13
N VAL A 339 0.73 -9.79 -1.83
CA VAL A 339 1.62 -10.32 -2.87
C VAL A 339 2.75 -11.16 -2.28
N TRP A 340 3.38 -10.68 -1.21
CA TRP A 340 4.49 -11.36 -0.55
C TRP A 340 4.06 -11.93 0.80
N TYR A 341 3.76 -13.22 0.84
CA TYR A 341 3.49 -13.90 2.10
C TYR A 341 4.80 -14.24 2.83
N THR A 342 4.92 -13.86 4.11
CA THR A 342 6.19 -13.96 4.85
C THR A 342 6.15 -14.86 6.07
N LYS A 343 4.99 -15.37 6.49
CA LYS A 343 4.91 -16.24 7.67
C LYS A 343 5.74 -17.51 7.46
N ALA A 344 6.34 -18.05 8.51
CA ALA A 344 7.04 -19.32 8.45
C ALA A 344 6.08 -20.49 8.14
N ASP A 345 6.50 -21.45 7.34
CA ASP A 345 5.79 -22.72 7.10
C ASP A 345 6.78 -23.82 6.72
N PRO A 346 7.53 -24.32 7.70
CA PRO A 346 8.55 -25.34 7.48
C PRO A 346 7.98 -26.68 7.00
N LYS A 347 6.65 -26.88 7.11
CA LYS A 347 5.98 -28.11 6.65
C LYS A 347 5.93 -28.19 5.12
N HIS A 348 5.67 -27.05 4.45
CA HIS A 348 5.49 -27.01 3.00
C HIS A 348 6.59 -26.26 2.26
N PHE A 349 7.37 -25.43 2.95
CA PHE A 349 8.43 -24.63 2.35
C PHE A 349 9.78 -24.97 2.98
N LYS A 350 10.78 -25.12 2.11
CA LYS A 350 12.19 -25.21 2.50
C LYS A 350 12.74 -23.80 2.70
N ARG A 351 13.69 -23.64 3.62
CA ARG A 351 14.37 -22.37 3.87
C ARG A 351 15.69 -22.33 3.12
N MET A 352 16.05 -21.18 2.55
CA MET A 352 17.33 -21.00 1.88
C MET A 352 18.51 -20.92 2.86
N CYS A 353 18.33 -20.22 3.99
CA CYS A 353 19.34 -20.11 5.05
C CYS A 353 18.94 -20.91 6.30
N GLU A 354 19.83 -21.76 6.82
CA GLU A 354 19.52 -22.70 7.91
C GLU A 354 19.58 -22.11 9.33
N GLY A 355 20.09 -20.87 9.49
CA GLY A 355 20.49 -20.30 10.78
C GLY A 355 19.39 -20.19 11.85
N ASP A 356 18.12 -20.03 11.45
CA ASP A 356 17.02 -19.73 12.37
C ASP A 356 16.08 -20.93 12.65
N GLY A 357 16.50 -22.15 12.29
CA GLY A 357 15.69 -23.37 12.46
C GLY A 357 14.35 -23.32 11.70
N GLY A 358 14.26 -22.51 10.63
CA GLY A 358 13.07 -22.38 9.79
C GLY A 358 11.88 -21.64 10.41
N LYS A 359 12.03 -21.05 11.61
CA LYS A 359 10.93 -20.39 12.33
C LYS A 359 10.78 -18.89 12.02
N ALA A 360 11.84 -18.26 11.50
CA ALA A 360 11.83 -16.85 11.16
C ALA A 360 10.92 -16.55 9.95
N ALA A 361 10.33 -15.37 9.92
CA ALA A 361 9.61 -14.91 8.73
C ALA A 361 10.58 -14.73 7.54
N ALA A 362 10.13 -14.96 6.31
CA ALA A 362 10.79 -14.59 5.06
C ALA A 362 9.84 -14.74 3.88
N PRO A 363 10.06 -14.02 2.76
CA PRO A 363 9.23 -14.17 1.56
C PRO A 363 9.09 -15.62 1.13
N ARG A 364 7.86 -16.04 0.87
CA ARG A 364 7.55 -17.32 0.26
C ARG A 364 7.57 -17.21 -1.27
N VAL A 365 8.24 -18.17 -1.89
CA VAL A 365 8.49 -18.26 -3.32
C VAL A 365 7.98 -19.61 -3.82
N LEU A 366 7.31 -19.59 -4.96
CA LEU A 366 6.93 -20.77 -5.71
C LEU A 366 7.95 -20.97 -6.83
N ILE A 367 8.51 -22.17 -6.94
CA ILE A 367 9.32 -22.62 -8.07
C ILE A 367 8.42 -23.39 -9.02
N ARG A 368 8.54 -23.17 -10.33
CA ARG A 368 7.71 -23.83 -11.33
C ARG A 368 7.86 -25.36 -11.24
N TRP A 369 6.77 -26.09 -11.46
CA TRP A 369 6.67 -27.54 -11.20
C TRP A 369 7.71 -28.41 -11.94
N ASP A 370 8.30 -27.94 -13.04
CA ASP A 370 9.32 -28.63 -13.84
C ASP A 370 10.73 -28.03 -13.65
N LYS A 371 10.93 -27.22 -12.61
CA LYS A 371 12.20 -26.55 -12.29
C LYS A 371 12.66 -26.90 -10.88
N GLN A 372 13.97 -26.79 -10.67
CA GLN A 372 14.62 -27.00 -9.38
C GLN A 372 15.46 -25.77 -9.04
N PRO A 373 15.37 -25.22 -7.82
CA PRO A 373 16.16 -24.06 -7.42
C PRO A 373 17.64 -24.44 -7.29
N ILE A 374 18.52 -23.48 -7.59
CA ILE A 374 19.96 -23.56 -7.35
C ILE A 374 20.24 -22.72 -6.12
N ILE A 375 20.62 -23.36 -5.02
CA ILE A 375 20.73 -22.73 -3.70
C ILE A 375 22.17 -22.43 -3.37
#